data_AF-A0A3B9Z3A5-F1
#
_entry.id   AF-A0A3B9Z3A5-F1
#
_cell.length_a   1.000
_cell.length_b   1.000
_cell.length_c   1.000
_cell.angle_alpha   90.00
_cell.angle_beta   90.00
_cell.angle_gamma   90.00
#
_symmetry.space_group_name_H-M   'P 1'
#
loop_
_entity.id
_entity.type
_entity.pdbx_description
1 polymer ?
#
loop_
_entity_poly.entity_id
_entity_poly.type
_entity_poly.pdbx_seq_one_letter_code
_entity_poly.pdbx_strand_id
1 'polypeptide(L)'
;MGTYNIYEGALRAGVPRVVFASSNHATGFYERDGLPVGPDMPVRPDGYYGVSKAFGESLGRFYAEGHGLAVICLRIGSFQPRPRDRRQLSTWLSYRDMAQLAWRSIETKETYGIFYGISGNTRGYWDISSAREVLGYAPEDDGEAFAAEFDPAPGNS
;
A
#
# COMPACT_ATOMS: atom_id res chain seq x y z
N MET A 1 -19.44 -7.51 -1.50
CA MET A 1 -20.41 -6.91 -2.44
C MET A 1 -19.82 -5.74 -3.22
N GLY A 2 -19.33 -4.66 -2.59
CA GLY A 2 -18.79 -3.49 -3.32
C GLY A 2 -17.63 -3.81 -4.28
N THR A 3 -16.59 -4.51 -3.79
CA THR A 3 -15.40 -4.82 -4.60
C THR A 3 -15.68 -5.73 -5.80
N TYR A 4 -16.65 -6.66 -5.68
CA TYR A 4 -17.09 -7.49 -6.79
C TYR A 4 -17.69 -6.66 -7.92
N ASN A 5 -18.58 -5.73 -7.59
CA ASN A 5 -19.22 -4.87 -8.59
C ASN A 5 -18.20 -4.00 -9.33
N ILE A 6 -17.10 -3.60 -8.68
CA ILE A 6 -16.02 -2.85 -9.32
C ILE A 6 -15.30 -3.70 -10.36
N TYR A 7 -14.84 -4.91 -10.00
CA TYR A 7 -14.12 -5.77 -10.95
C TYR A 7 -15.03 -6.26 -12.08
N GLU A 8 -16.24 -6.71 -11.76
CA GLU A 8 -17.21 -7.15 -12.76
C GLU A 8 -17.61 -6.00 -13.70
N GLY A 9 -17.83 -4.81 -13.15
CA GLY A 9 -18.12 -3.61 -13.94
C GLY A 9 -16.97 -3.22 -14.85
N ALA A 10 -15.74 -3.22 -14.34
CA ALA A 10 -14.54 -2.93 -15.12
C ALA A 10 -14.34 -3.92 -16.27
N LEU A 11 -14.50 -5.23 -16.00
CA LEU A 11 -14.43 -6.28 -17.00
C LEU A 11 -15.47 -6.07 -18.11
N ARG A 12 -16.74 -5.84 -17.75
CA ARG A 12 -17.83 -5.61 -18.72
C ARG A 12 -17.65 -4.35 -19.55
N ALA A 13 -17.03 -3.32 -18.96
CA ALA A 13 -16.72 -2.08 -19.65
C ALA A 13 -15.46 -2.16 -20.53
N GLY A 14 -14.77 -3.31 -20.57
CA GLY A 14 -13.52 -3.47 -21.33
C GLY A 14 -12.37 -2.64 -20.79
N VAL A 15 -12.40 -2.29 -19.50
CA VAL A 15 -11.30 -1.57 -18.84
C VAL A 15 -10.09 -2.51 -18.76
N PRO A 16 -8.89 -2.08 -19.19
CA PRO A 16 -7.73 -2.97 -19.25
C PRO A 16 -7.13 -3.27 -17.87
N ARG A 17 -7.31 -2.36 -16.90
CA ARG A 17 -6.68 -2.45 -15.57
C ARG A 17 -7.48 -1.78 -14.47
N VAL A 18 -7.43 -2.37 -13.27
CA VAL A 18 -7.87 -1.76 -12.02
C VAL A 18 -6.69 -1.58 -11.06
N VAL A 19 -6.51 -0.37 -10.52
CA VAL A 19 -5.63 -0.14 -9.37
C VAL A 19 -6.49 -0.14 -8.11
N PHE A 20 -6.38 -1.19 -7.30
CA PHE A 20 -7.17 -1.38 -6.11
C PHE A 20 -6.45 -0.80 -4.89
N ALA A 21 -7.11 0.16 -4.23
CA ALA A 21 -6.66 0.69 -2.94
C ALA A 21 -6.90 -0.35 -1.83
N SER A 22 -5.90 -1.19 -1.58
CA SER A 22 -5.84 -2.07 -0.42
C SER A 22 -5.36 -1.29 0.82
N SER A 23 -4.89 -1.99 1.84
CA SER A 23 -4.46 -1.40 3.11
C SER A 23 -3.39 -2.24 3.79
N ASN A 24 -2.48 -1.59 4.51
CA ASN A 24 -1.58 -2.26 5.45
C ASN A 24 -2.33 -3.13 6.49
N HIS A 25 -3.59 -2.79 6.80
CA HIS A 25 -4.45 -3.59 7.68
C HIS A 25 -4.76 -5.01 7.16
N ALA A 26 -4.49 -5.31 5.87
CA ALA A 26 -4.56 -6.69 5.36
C ALA A 26 -3.52 -7.62 6.03
N THR A 27 -2.45 -7.04 6.59
CA THR A 27 -1.35 -7.71 7.28
C THR A 27 -1.08 -7.11 8.67
N GLY A 28 -2.02 -6.35 9.23
CA GLY A 28 -1.81 -5.52 10.40
C GLY A 28 -1.40 -6.26 11.69
N PHE A 29 -1.72 -7.55 11.84
CA PHE A 29 -1.26 -8.29 13.03
C PHE A 29 0.25 -8.60 13.01
N TYR A 30 0.90 -8.67 11.84
CA TYR A 30 2.37 -8.76 11.81
C TYR A 30 3.01 -7.49 12.34
N GLU A 31 2.47 -6.34 11.95
CA GLU A 31 2.92 -5.04 12.44
C GLU A 31 2.73 -4.91 13.95
N ARG A 32 1.57 -5.32 14.49
CA ARG A 32 1.32 -5.28 15.94
C ARG A 32 2.31 -6.12 16.73
N ASP A 33 2.80 -7.20 16.15
CA ASP A 33 3.82 -8.06 16.76
C ASP A 33 5.26 -7.56 16.48
N GLY A 34 5.43 -6.43 15.78
CA GLY A 34 6.74 -5.86 15.44
C GLY A 34 7.53 -6.69 14.42
N LEU A 35 6.85 -7.55 13.65
CA LEU A 35 7.49 -8.44 12.69
C LEU A 35 7.72 -7.72 11.35
N PRO A 36 8.84 -8.00 10.65
CA PRO A 36 9.04 -7.55 9.28
C PRO A 36 7.87 -8.02 8.39
N VAL A 37 7.36 -7.13 7.54
CA VAL A 37 6.24 -7.46 6.64
C VAL A 37 6.62 -7.18 5.20
N GLY A 38 6.68 -8.26 4.42
CA GLY A 38 6.82 -8.21 2.96
C GLY A 38 5.47 -8.38 2.24
N PRO A 39 5.41 -8.03 0.94
CA PRO A 39 4.20 -8.20 0.13
C PRO A 39 3.76 -9.66 -0.02
N ASP A 40 4.72 -10.60 -0.05
CA ASP A 40 4.48 -12.04 -0.24
C ASP A 40 4.04 -12.77 1.04
N MET A 41 4.03 -12.07 2.17
CA MET A 41 3.56 -12.64 3.43
C MET A 41 2.05 -12.93 3.34
N PRO A 42 1.58 -14.06 3.93
CA PRO A 42 0.16 -14.35 4.02
C PRO A 42 -0.64 -13.18 4.60
N VAL A 43 -1.90 -13.03 4.20
CA VAL A 43 -2.77 -12.03 4.84
C VAL A 43 -2.97 -12.38 6.32
N ARG A 44 -2.85 -11.37 7.20
CA ARG A 44 -3.07 -11.51 8.65
C ARG A 44 -3.77 -10.25 9.17
N PRO A 45 -5.05 -10.07 8.84
CA PRO A 45 -5.72 -8.80 9.03
C PRO A 45 -6.04 -8.50 10.48
N ASP A 46 -5.97 -7.24 10.88
CA ASP A 46 -6.10 -6.80 12.28
C ASP A 46 -7.49 -6.23 12.65
N GLY A 47 -8.46 -6.41 11.74
CA GLY A 47 -9.86 -6.02 11.91
C GLY A 47 -10.70 -6.29 10.66
N TYR A 48 -12.03 -6.10 10.77
CA TYR A 48 -12.96 -6.35 9.65
C TYR A 48 -12.65 -5.53 8.39
N TYR A 49 -12.14 -4.30 8.57
CA TYR A 49 -11.68 -3.49 7.46
C TYR A 49 -10.55 -4.18 6.69
N GLY A 50 -9.52 -4.67 7.39
CA GLY A 50 -8.42 -5.43 6.79
C GLY A 50 -8.89 -6.70 6.09
N VAL A 51 -9.83 -7.45 6.70
CA VAL A 51 -10.46 -8.63 6.07
C VAL A 51 -11.12 -8.27 4.76
N SER A 52 -11.85 -7.15 4.70
CA SER A 52 -12.51 -6.71 3.46
C SER A 52 -11.50 -6.36 2.35
N LYS A 53 -10.34 -5.81 2.70
CA LYS A 53 -9.27 -5.48 1.75
C LYS A 53 -8.55 -6.74 1.27
N ALA A 54 -8.26 -7.69 2.16
CA ALA A 54 -7.73 -9.00 1.81
C ALA A 54 -8.66 -9.77 0.85
N PHE A 55 -9.99 -9.72 1.09
CA PHE A 55 -10.96 -10.26 0.14
C PHE A 55 -10.85 -9.59 -1.25
N GLY A 56 -10.66 -8.28 -1.29
CA GLY A 56 -10.46 -7.53 -2.54
C GLY A 56 -9.17 -7.88 -3.29
N GLU A 57 -8.08 -8.17 -2.57
CA GLU A 57 -6.83 -8.67 -3.15
C GLU A 57 -7.05 -10.04 -3.81
N SER A 58 -7.61 -11.00 -3.07
CA SER A 58 -7.90 -12.33 -3.58
C SER A 58 -8.86 -12.31 -4.77
N LEU A 59 -9.89 -11.46 -4.72
CA LEU A 59 -10.82 -11.31 -5.82
C LEU A 59 -10.14 -10.69 -7.04
N GLY A 60 -9.28 -9.69 -6.85
CA GLY A 60 -8.49 -9.10 -7.92
C GLY A 60 -7.62 -10.13 -8.64
N ARG A 61 -6.96 -11.02 -7.88
CA ARG A 61 -6.17 -12.12 -8.43
C ARG A 61 -7.00 -13.07 -9.28
N PHE A 62 -8.18 -13.45 -8.79
CA PHE A 62 -9.12 -14.29 -9.54
C PHE A 62 -9.52 -13.66 -10.89
N TYR A 63 -9.81 -12.35 -10.92
CA TYR A 63 -10.12 -11.65 -12.17
C TYR A 63 -8.91 -11.51 -13.11
N ALA A 64 -7.71 -11.30 -12.58
CA ALA A 64 -6.49 -11.22 -13.39
C ALA A 64 -6.16 -12.56 -14.06
N GLU A 65 -6.14 -13.65 -13.29
CA GLU A 65 -5.76 -14.97 -13.80
C GLU A 65 -6.90 -15.63 -14.60
N GLY A 66 -8.16 -15.48 -14.16
CA GLY A 66 -9.31 -16.16 -14.75
C GLY A 66 -9.99 -15.39 -15.88
N HIS A 67 -9.89 -14.06 -15.90
CA HIS A 67 -10.66 -13.21 -16.81
C HIS A 67 -9.81 -12.19 -17.59
N GLY A 68 -8.49 -12.15 -17.37
CA GLY A 68 -7.58 -11.26 -18.09
C GLY A 68 -7.67 -9.78 -17.71
N LEU A 69 -8.39 -9.43 -16.64
CA LEU A 69 -8.45 -8.05 -16.14
C LEU A 69 -7.21 -7.76 -15.28
N ALA A 70 -6.30 -6.90 -15.72
CA ALA A 70 -5.12 -6.60 -14.92
C ALA A 70 -5.50 -5.91 -13.60
N VAL A 71 -4.92 -6.33 -12.46
CA VAL A 71 -5.22 -5.76 -11.15
C VAL A 71 -3.94 -5.52 -10.33
N ILE A 72 -3.66 -4.28 -9.98
CA ILE A 72 -2.59 -3.93 -9.05
C ILE A 72 -3.18 -3.52 -7.71
N CYS A 73 -2.76 -4.17 -6.63
CA CYS A 73 -3.24 -3.90 -5.27
C CYS A 73 -2.20 -3.10 -4.48
N LEU A 74 -2.62 -1.97 -3.91
CA LEU A 74 -1.75 -1.10 -3.12
C LEU A 74 -2.11 -1.19 -1.64
N ARG A 75 -1.25 -1.80 -0.81
CA ARG A 75 -1.38 -1.79 0.65
C ARG A 75 -0.92 -0.44 1.19
N ILE A 76 -1.82 0.52 1.13
CA ILE A 76 -1.56 1.92 1.52
C ILE A 76 -1.29 1.99 3.03
N GLY A 77 -0.24 2.71 3.40
CA GLY A 77 0.09 3.09 4.77
C GLY A 77 -0.79 4.21 5.29
N SER A 78 -0.16 5.26 5.82
CA SER A 78 -0.80 6.45 6.38
C SER A 78 -0.81 7.57 5.34
N PHE A 79 -1.82 7.57 4.47
CA PHE A 79 -1.99 8.57 3.41
C PHE A 79 -2.52 9.90 3.96
N GLN A 80 -1.65 10.89 4.12
CA GLN A 80 -1.92 12.16 4.80
C GLN A 80 -1.01 13.28 4.26
N PRO A 81 -1.33 14.57 4.45
CA PRO A 81 -0.47 15.66 4.00
C PRO A 81 0.87 15.72 4.77
N ARG A 82 0.90 15.23 6.00
CA ARG A 82 2.10 15.06 6.85
C ARG A 82 1.85 14.00 7.93
N PRO A 83 2.89 13.41 8.54
CA PRO A 83 2.74 12.54 9.70
C PRO A 83 2.00 13.25 10.84
N ARG A 84 1.14 12.53 11.57
CA ARG A 84 0.39 13.06 12.74
C ARG A 84 0.83 12.50 14.08
N ASP A 85 1.63 11.44 14.07
CA ASP A 85 2.11 10.75 15.24
C ASP A 85 3.43 10.00 14.92
N ARG A 86 4.08 9.44 15.96
CA ARG A 86 5.36 8.74 15.83
C ARG A 86 5.30 7.52 14.91
N ARG A 87 4.18 6.77 14.88
CA ARG A 87 4.02 5.61 13.99
C ARG A 87 3.99 6.05 12.53
N GLN A 88 3.44 7.23 12.26
CA GLN A 88 3.39 7.77 10.90
C GLN A 88 4.77 8.16 10.36
N LEU A 89 5.79 8.40 11.19
CA LEU A 89 7.16 8.57 10.69
C LEU A 89 7.66 7.34 9.90
N SER A 90 7.16 6.15 10.20
CA SER A 90 7.47 4.91 9.48
C SER A 90 6.47 4.59 8.36
N THR A 91 5.20 4.91 8.56
CA THR A 91 4.10 4.45 7.70
C THR A 91 3.54 5.50 6.76
N TRP A 92 4.04 6.74 6.81
CA TRP A 92 3.50 7.84 6.03
C TRP A 92 3.62 7.60 4.53
N LEU A 93 2.58 8.02 3.81
CA LEU A 93 2.57 8.12 2.35
C LEU A 93 2.10 9.53 2.00
N SER A 94 2.97 10.30 1.36
CA SER A 94 2.66 11.64 0.90
C SER A 94 1.71 11.63 -0.30
N TYR A 95 1.14 12.79 -0.61
CA TYR A 95 0.30 12.96 -1.81
C TYR A 95 1.09 12.81 -3.11
N ARG A 96 2.33 13.30 -3.14
CA ARG A 96 3.23 13.19 -4.29
C ARG A 96 3.57 11.73 -4.56
N ASP A 97 3.98 11.02 -3.52
CA ASP A 97 4.43 9.63 -3.63
C ASP A 97 3.27 8.68 -3.97
N MET A 98 2.07 8.92 -3.41
CA MET A 98 0.88 8.17 -3.82
C MET A 98 0.54 8.38 -5.30
N ALA A 99 0.64 9.62 -5.81
CA ALA A 99 0.38 9.90 -7.22
C ALA A 99 1.40 9.17 -8.12
N GLN A 100 2.68 9.18 -7.73
CA GLN A 100 3.72 8.44 -8.43
C GLN A 100 3.42 6.93 -8.43
N LEU A 101 3.12 6.34 -7.26
CA LEU A 101 2.81 4.92 -7.13
C LEU A 101 1.60 4.50 -7.96
N ALA A 102 0.53 5.30 -7.93
CA ALA A 102 -0.67 5.06 -8.72
C ALA A 102 -0.37 5.14 -10.22
N TRP A 103 0.38 6.15 -10.66
CA TRP A 103 0.81 6.29 -12.06
C TRP A 103 1.63 5.08 -12.52
N ARG A 104 2.62 4.65 -11.74
CA ARG A 104 3.42 3.46 -12.04
C ARG A 104 2.58 2.18 -12.10
N SER A 105 1.59 2.07 -11.22
CA SER A 105 0.64 0.95 -11.22
C SER A 105 -0.26 0.94 -12.45
N ILE A 106 -0.55 2.09 -13.04
CA ILE A 106 -1.31 2.20 -14.29
C ILE A 106 -0.45 1.80 -15.49
N GLU A 107 0.82 2.20 -15.51
CA GLU A 107 1.74 2.02 -16.66
C GLU A 107 2.43 0.65 -16.70
N THR A 108 2.41 -0.11 -15.61
CA THR A 108 3.12 -1.41 -15.54
C THR A 108 2.62 -2.41 -16.59
N LYS A 109 3.45 -3.40 -16.91
CA LYS A 109 3.07 -4.56 -17.74
C LYS A 109 2.56 -5.73 -16.90
N GLU A 110 2.71 -5.67 -15.58
CA GLU A 110 2.21 -6.70 -14.69
C GLU A 110 0.69 -6.82 -14.75
N THR A 111 0.22 -8.06 -14.81
CA THR A 111 -1.22 -8.37 -14.79
C THR A 111 -1.75 -8.46 -13.38
N TYR A 112 -0.93 -8.85 -12.41
CA TYR A 112 -1.28 -8.86 -11.00
C TYR A 112 -0.08 -8.54 -10.11
N GLY A 113 -0.31 -7.83 -9.00
CA GLY A 113 0.72 -7.64 -7.98
C GLY A 113 0.17 -6.94 -6.74
N ILE A 114 0.82 -7.18 -5.59
CA ILE A 114 0.52 -6.51 -4.32
C ILE A 114 1.77 -5.74 -3.89
N PHE A 115 1.62 -4.44 -3.61
CA PHE A 115 2.74 -3.56 -3.26
C PHE A 115 2.39 -2.71 -2.04
N TYR A 116 3.35 -2.49 -1.15
CA TYR A 116 3.18 -1.52 -0.07
C TYR A 116 3.29 -0.08 -0.59
N GLY A 117 2.40 0.78 -0.11
CA GLY A 117 2.40 2.21 -0.42
C GLY A 117 2.80 3.02 0.80
N ILE A 118 4.09 3.30 0.92
CA ILE A 118 4.68 4.32 1.82
C ILE A 118 5.69 5.17 1.06
N SER A 119 5.94 6.37 1.58
CA SER A 119 7.02 7.24 1.16
C SER A 119 8.39 6.62 1.46
N GLY A 120 9.47 7.30 1.09
CA GLY A 120 10.86 6.87 1.29
C GLY A 120 11.31 6.95 2.74
N ASN A 121 10.43 6.61 3.69
CA ASN A 121 10.60 6.85 5.11
C ASN A 121 11.86 6.15 5.64
N THR A 122 12.77 6.90 6.23
CA THR A 122 13.98 6.36 6.87
C THR A 122 13.65 5.31 7.92
N ARG A 123 12.51 5.47 8.61
CA ARG A 123 12.02 4.54 9.64
C ARG A 123 11.06 3.47 9.12
N GLY A 124 10.89 3.35 7.80
CA GLY A 124 9.96 2.41 7.19
C GLY A 124 10.33 0.95 7.49
N TYR A 125 9.34 0.15 7.90
CA TYR A 125 9.50 -1.28 8.19
C TYR A 125 8.74 -2.20 7.23
N TRP A 126 7.99 -1.64 6.28
CA TRP A 126 7.42 -2.41 5.19
C TRP A 126 8.37 -2.42 4.01
N ASP A 127 8.56 -3.61 3.44
CA ASP A 127 9.42 -3.76 2.29
C ASP A 127 8.75 -3.22 1.01
N ILE A 128 9.33 -2.15 0.46
CA ILE A 128 8.91 -1.54 -0.80
C ILE A 128 9.85 -1.89 -1.97
N SER A 129 10.79 -2.83 -1.80
CA SER A 129 11.73 -3.28 -2.84
C SER A 129 10.99 -3.72 -4.11
N SER A 130 9.98 -4.57 -3.97
CA SER A 130 9.13 -5.02 -5.08
C SER A 130 8.48 -3.86 -5.84
N ALA A 131 8.00 -2.82 -5.16
CA ALA A 131 7.42 -1.65 -5.82
C ALA A 131 8.48 -0.88 -6.61
N ARG A 132 9.70 -0.78 -6.08
CA ARG A 132 10.84 -0.14 -6.76
C ARG A 132 11.27 -0.93 -8.00
N GLU A 133 11.44 -2.23 -7.85
CA GLU A 133 11.97 -3.12 -8.88
C GLU A 133 10.96 -3.39 -10.00
N VAL A 134 9.70 -3.65 -9.64
CA VAL A 134 8.66 -4.08 -10.58
C VAL A 134 7.90 -2.89 -11.18
N LEU A 135 7.59 -1.88 -10.36
CA LEU A 135 6.81 -0.71 -10.82
C LEU A 135 7.70 0.49 -11.18
N GLY A 136 8.98 0.51 -10.81
CA GLY A 136 9.81 1.71 -10.92
C GLY A 136 9.34 2.83 -9.98
N TYR A 137 8.76 2.45 -8.84
CA TYR A 137 8.40 3.39 -7.78
C TYR A 137 9.67 3.96 -7.13
N ALA A 138 9.77 5.27 -6.98
CA ALA A 138 10.93 5.96 -6.46
C ALA A 138 10.44 7.14 -5.60
N PRO A 139 9.97 6.88 -4.35
CA PRO A 139 9.39 7.91 -3.52
C PRO A 139 10.41 9.02 -3.22
N GLU A 140 9.92 10.25 -3.14
CA GLU A 140 10.73 11.46 -2.97
C GLU A 140 10.64 12.05 -1.56
N ASP A 141 9.57 11.75 -0.82
CA ASP A 141 9.36 12.29 0.51
C ASP A 141 9.83 11.31 1.60
N ASP A 142 10.20 11.85 2.77
CA ASP A 142 10.62 11.08 3.94
C ASP A 142 9.96 11.65 5.21
N GLY A 143 9.30 10.79 5.98
CA GLY A 143 8.72 11.13 7.28
C GLY A 143 9.74 11.69 8.28
N GLU A 144 11.03 11.37 8.14
CA GLU A 144 12.09 11.87 9.03
C GLU A 144 12.16 13.41 9.05
N ALA A 145 11.75 14.09 7.98
CA ALA A 145 11.65 15.55 7.93
C ALA A 145 10.74 16.15 9.03
N PHE A 146 9.83 15.34 9.60
CA PHE A 146 8.90 15.73 10.67
C PHE A 146 9.29 15.16 12.04
N ALA A 147 10.39 14.40 12.16
CA ALA A 147 10.73 13.67 13.38
C ALA A 147 10.88 14.60 14.62
N ALA A 148 11.42 15.80 14.44
CA ALA A 148 11.61 16.78 15.51
C ALA A 148 10.29 17.23 16.18
N GLU A 149 9.15 17.10 15.51
CA GLU A 149 7.83 17.40 16.09
C GLU A 149 7.37 16.35 17.11
N PHE A 150 7.89 15.12 17.03
CA PHE A 150 7.42 13.97 17.81
C PHE A 150 8.47 13.37 18.74
N ASP A 151 9.74 13.60 18.44
CA ASP A 151 10.90 13.23 19.25
C ASP A 151 11.69 14.50 19.64
N PRO A 152 11.13 15.39 20.49
CA PRO A 152 11.86 16.58 20.91
C PRO A 152 13.13 16.15 21.64
N ALA A 153 14.25 16.83 21.33
CA ALA A 153 15.52 16.57 22.02
C ALA A 153 15.31 16.65 23.54
N PRO A 154 15.96 15.79 24.34
CA PRO A 154 15.90 15.90 25.79
C PRO A 154 16.34 17.32 26.17
N GLY A 155 15.42 18.10 26.73
CA GLY A 155 15.69 19.47 27.13
C GLY A 155 16.83 19.50 28.15
N ASN A 156 17.76 20.45 28.00
CA ASN A 156 18.67 20.84 29.06
C ASN A 156 17.83 21.24 30.29
N SER A 157 17.65 20.30 31.22
CA SER A 157 17.18 20.54 32.58
C SER A 157 18.34 21.01 33.45
#